data_AF-A0A5N6SFU8-F1
#
_entry.id   AF-A0A5N6SFU8-F1
#
_cell.length_a   1.000
_cell.length_b   1.000
_cell.length_c   1.000
_cell.angle_alpha   90.00
_cell.angle_beta   90.00
_cell.angle_gamma   90.00
#
_symmetry.space_group_name_H-M   'P 1'
#
loop_
_entity.id
_entity.type
_entity.pdbx_description
1 polymer ?
#
loop_
_entity_poly.entity_id
_entity_poly.type
_entity_poly.pdbx_seq_one_letter_code
_entity_poly.pdbx_strand_id
1 'polypeptide(L)'
;MAEAFPVNNGMTSFWRTEPHCLDSHRSTEVLPDASGIVIVGAGYAGVSAAYHCMRLSQASSADKPSIIILEARQACSGATSRNGKSQRNLGNSWSADSDI
;
A
#
# COMPACT_ATOMS: atom_id res chain seq x y z
N MET A 1 -11.17 -23.49 -15.20
CA MET A 1 -10.20 -22.37 -15.23
C MET A 1 -10.26 -21.73 -13.85
N ALA A 2 -9.14 -21.61 -13.13
CA ALA A 2 -9.14 -20.87 -11.86
C ALA A 2 -9.38 -19.38 -12.18
N GLU A 3 -10.25 -18.72 -11.42
CA GLU A 3 -10.41 -17.27 -11.54
C GLU A 3 -9.08 -16.58 -11.18
N ALA A 4 -8.69 -15.59 -11.99
CA ALA A 4 -7.41 -14.88 -11.86
C ALA A 4 -7.40 -13.81 -10.74
N PHE A 5 -8.52 -13.65 -10.02
CA PHE A 5 -8.69 -12.61 -9.01
C PHE A 5 -9.02 -13.21 -7.63
N PRO A 6 -8.70 -12.48 -6.54
CA PRO A 6 -9.16 -12.87 -5.22
C PRO A 6 -10.69 -12.97 -5.17
N VAL A 7 -11.20 -13.94 -4.41
CA VAL A 7 -12.65 -14.05 -4.20
C VAL A 7 -13.22 -12.78 -3.58
N ASN A 8 -14.42 -12.40 -4.04
CA ASN A 8 -15.17 -11.30 -3.47
C ASN A 8 -15.44 -11.54 -1.97
N ASN A 9 -15.43 -10.47 -1.17
CA ASN A 9 -15.70 -10.52 0.27
C ASN A 9 -14.86 -11.55 1.04
N GLY A 10 -13.59 -11.71 0.67
CA GLY A 10 -12.67 -12.54 1.43
C GLY A 10 -12.58 -12.11 2.91
N MET A 11 -12.20 -13.04 3.79
CA MET A 11 -12.16 -12.82 5.23
C MET A 11 -11.38 -11.56 5.62
N THR A 12 -12.07 -10.63 6.28
CA THR A 12 -11.50 -9.43 6.90
C THR A 12 -10.55 -9.85 8.01
N SER A 13 -9.30 -9.39 7.95
CA SER A 13 -8.36 -9.61 9.04
C SER A 13 -8.78 -8.83 10.28
N PHE A 14 -8.52 -9.38 11.47
CA PHE A 14 -8.77 -8.74 12.76
C PHE A 14 -8.30 -7.27 12.83
N TRP A 15 -7.17 -6.95 12.18
CA TRP A 15 -6.57 -5.60 12.18
C TRP A 15 -7.24 -4.60 11.23
N ARG A 16 -8.28 -4.99 10.49
CA ARG A 16 -9.00 -4.16 9.51
C ARG A 16 -10.45 -3.90 9.92
N THR A 17 -10.73 -3.88 11.22
CA THR A 17 -12.05 -3.51 11.76
C THR A 17 -12.33 -2.02 11.63
N GLU A 18 -11.29 -1.19 11.65
CA GLU A 18 -11.34 0.27 11.51
C GLU A 18 -10.43 0.72 10.36
N PRO A 19 -10.92 0.69 9.10
CA PRO A 19 -10.10 1.04 7.94
C PRO A 19 -9.79 2.55 7.91
N HIS A 20 -8.57 2.88 7.48
CA HIS A 20 -8.17 4.27 7.23
C HIS A 20 -8.91 4.85 6.01
N CYS A 21 -9.02 6.17 5.89
CA CYS A 21 -9.66 6.81 4.71
C CYS A 21 -8.97 6.47 3.38
N LEU A 22 -7.71 6.04 3.44
CA LEU A 22 -6.92 5.62 2.28
C LEU A 22 -7.09 4.14 1.90
N ASP A 23 -7.89 3.39 2.65
CA ASP A 23 -8.02 1.94 2.47
C ASP A 23 -8.51 1.55 1.07
N SER A 24 -9.54 2.26 0.59
CA SER A 24 -10.08 2.13 -0.76
C SER A 24 -9.77 3.36 -1.63
N HIS A 25 -8.71 4.11 -1.29
CA HIS A 25 -8.37 5.30 -2.05
C HIS A 25 -7.90 4.94 -3.45
N ARG A 26 -8.53 5.59 -4.42
CA ARG A 26 -8.19 5.52 -5.83
C ARG A 26 -7.88 6.93 -6.29
N SER A 27 -6.63 7.17 -6.68
CA SER A 27 -6.16 8.49 -7.10
C SER A 27 -6.65 8.90 -8.49
N THR A 28 -7.05 7.94 -9.33
CA THR A 28 -7.57 8.18 -10.68
C THR A 28 -8.63 7.15 -11.08
N GLU A 29 -9.72 7.62 -11.69
CA GLU A 29 -10.78 6.75 -12.23
C GLU A 29 -10.30 5.98 -13.47
N VAL A 30 -9.46 6.60 -14.31
CA VAL A 30 -8.94 5.97 -15.53
C VAL A 30 -7.45 5.75 -15.35
N LEU A 31 -6.98 4.54 -15.67
CA LEU A 31 -5.55 4.24 -15.62
C LEU A 31 -4.83 4.97 -16.77
N PRO A 32 -3.65 5.55 -16.53
CA PRO A 32 -2.80 6.08 -17.59
C PRO A 32 -2.45 4.99 -18.61
N ASP A 33 -2.33 5.37 -19.88
CA ASP A 33 -1.92 4.45 -20.95
C ASP A 33 -0.49 3.93 -20.78
N ALA A 34 0.36 4.68 -20.07
CA ALA A 34 1.76 4.34 -19.85
C ALA A 34 2.23 4.76 -18.45
N SER A 35 3.16 3.98 -17.89
CA SER A 35 3.90 4.32 -16.68
C SER A 35 5.30 3.73 -16.74
N GLY A 36 6.26 4.41 -16.11
CA GLY A 36 7.64 3.93 -16.04
C GLY A 36 7.79 2.71 -15.14
N ILE A 37 6.97 2.62 -14.08
CA ILE A 37 6.97 1.52 -13.11
C ILE A 37 5.53 1.16 -12.76
N VAL A 38 5.18 -0.12 -12.88
CA VAL A 38 3.90 -0.66 -12.42
C VAL A 38 4.15 -1.67 -11.30
N ILE A 39 3.55 -1.42 -10.14
CA ILE A 39 3.63 -2.27 -8.95
C ILE A 39 2.28 -2.96 -8.76
N VAL A 40 2.28 -4.30 -8.72
CA VAL A 40 1.08 -5.10 -8.50
C VAL A 40 1.05 -5.55 -7.04
N GLY A 41 0.05 -5.05 -6.30
CA GLY A 41 -0.19 -5.27 -4.88
C GLY A 41 0.20 -4.05 -4.04
N ALA A 42 -0.80 -3.44 -3.38
CA ALA A 42 -0.60 -2.33 -2.44
C ALA A 42 -0.42 -2.83 -1.00
N GLY A 43 0.36 -3.91 -0.85
CA GLY A 43 0.85 -4.38 0.45
C GLY A 43 2.14 -3.68 0.87
N TYR A 44 2.67 -4.06 2.03
CA TYR A 44 3.90 -3.49 2.59
C TYR A 44 5.07 -3.49 1.57
N ALA A 45 5.28 -4.62 0.89
CA ALA A 45 6.35 -4.74 -0.11
C ALA A 45 6.17 -3.78 -1.30
N GLY A 46 4.96 -3.70 -1.87
CA GLY A 46 4.69 -2.84 -3.02
C GLY A 46 4.79 -1.35 -2.68
N VAL A 47 4.24 -0.94 -1.53
CA VAL A 47 4.32 0.44 -1.06
C VAL A 47 5.75 0.82 -0.67
N SER A 48 6.49 -0.07 -0.01
CA SER A 48 7.90 0.14 0.32
C SER A 48 8.76 0.30 -0.95
N ALA A 49 8.54 -0.54 -1.96
CA ALA A 49 9.22 -0.40 -3.24
C ALA A 49 8.95 0.97 -3.89
N ALA A 50 7.68 1.39 -3.97
CA ALA A 50 7.31 2.71 -4.51
C ALA A 50 8.01 3.86 -3.74
N TYR A 51 8.00 3.77 -2.42
CA TYR A 51 8.63 4.75 -1.54
C TYR A 51 10.14 4.85 -1.79
N HIS A 52 10.85 3.72 -1.84
CA HIS A 52 12.29 3.72 -2.07
C HIS A 52 12.65 4.15 -3.49
N CYS A 53 11.85 3.81 -4.52
CA CYS A 53 12.06 4.34 -5.86
C CYS A 53 11.99 5.87 -5.89
N MET A 54 11.01 6.47 -5.21
CA MET A 54 10.87 7.93 -5.10
C MET A 54 12.01 8.57 -4.30
N ARG A 55 12.47 7.93 -3.22
CA ARG A 55 13.61 8.43 -2.42
C ARG A 55 14.92 8.36 -3.20
N LEU A 56 15.16 7.28 -3.92
CA LEU A 56 16.38 7.12 -4.73
C LEU A 56 16.44 8.12 -5.88
N SER A 57 15.31 8.42 -6.55
CA SER A 57 15.30 9.44 -7.60
C SER A 57 15.59 10.83 -7.04
N GLN A 58 15.04 11.17 -5.87
CA GLN A 58 15.33 12.43 -5.19
C GLN A 58 16.81 12.56 -4.80
N ALA A 59 17.42 11.50 -4.26
CA ALA A 59 18.81 11.51 -3.83
C ALA A 59 19.82 11.59 -4.99
N SER A 60 19.46 11.09 -6.17
CA SER A 60 20.33 11.07 -7.35
C SER A 60 20.14 12.26 -8.29
N SER A 61 19.27 13.23 -7.93
CA SER A 61 18.82 14.31 -8.83
C SER A 61 18.32 13.81 -10.19
N ALA A 62 17.85 12.56 -10.23
CA ALA A 62 17.24 11.98 -11.41
C ALA A 62 15.78 12.42 -11.52
N ASP A 63 15.23 12.33 -12.74
CA ASP A 63 13.82 12.63 -12.96
C ASP A 63 12.91 11.73 -12.09
N LYS A 64 11.86 12.34 -11.55
CA LYS A 64 10.89 11.63 -10.72
C LYS A 64 10.20 10.53 -11.55
N PRO A 65 10.25 9.26 -11.13
CA PRO A 65 9.62 8.19 -11.88
C PRO A 65 8.10 8.30 -11.84
N SER A 66 7.46 8.01 -12.97
CA SER A 66 6.03 7.72 -13.01
C SER A 66 5.81 6.31 -12.45
N ILE A 67 5.07 6.20 -11.35
CA ILE A 67 4.78 4.94 -10.67
C ILE A 67 3.26 4.76 -10.53
N ILE A 68 2.75 3.61 -10.94
CA ILE A 68 1.39 3.15 -10.67
C ILE A 68 1.45 1.96 -9.70
N ILE A 69 0.59 1.97 -8.67
CA ILE A 69 0.34 0.82 -7.80
C ILE A 69 -1.09 0.32 -8.05
N LEU A 70 -1.23 -0.96 -8.39
CA LEU A 70 -2.53 -1.61 -8.64
C LEU A 70 -2.82 -2.60 -7.51
N GLU A 71 -4.01 -2.55 -6.93
CA GLU A 71 -4.47 -3.47 -5.90
C GLU A 71 -5.82 -4.05 -6.30
N ALA A 72 -5.96 -5.38 -6.18
CA ALA A 72 -7.17 -6.08 -6.58
C ALA A 72 -8.30 -5.95 -5.54
N ARG A 73 -7.95 -5.56 -4.31
CA ARG A 73 -8.89 -5.31 -3.21
C ARG A 73 -8.64 -3.91 -2.60
N GLN A 74 -8.41 -3.85 -1.29
CA GLN A 74 -8.05 -2.64 -0.56
C GLN A 74 -6.58 -2.65 -0.16
N ALA A 75 -6.01 -1.46 0.05
CA ALA A 75 -4.63 -1.30 0.46
C ALA A 75 -4.32 -2.13 1.72
N CYS A 76 -3.18 -2.83 1.72
CA CYS A 76 -2.74 -3.71 2.82
C CYS A 76 -3.68 -4.87 3.19
N SER A 77 -4.78 -5.14 2.48
CA SER A 77 -5.78 -6.18 2.81
C SER A 77 -5.30 -7.64 2.66
N GLY A 78 -4.15 -7.83 2.02
CA GLY A 78 -3.49 -9.11 1.79
C GLY A 78 -2.74 -9.64 3.01
N ALA A 79 -1.54 -10.17 2.79
CA ALA A 79 -0.69 -10.69 3.87
C ALA A 79 -0.33 -9.60 4.90
N THR A 80 -0.20 -8.34 4.46
CA THR A 80 0.19 -7.21 5.32
C THR A 80 -0.74 -7.03 6.51
N SER A 81 -2.06 -7.06 6.32
CA SER A 81 -3.00 -6.94 7.44
C SER A 81 -3.19 -8.21 8.26
N ARG A 82 -2.48 -9.31 7.95
CA ARG A 82 -2.53 -10.57 8.70
C ARG A 82 -1.26 -10.80 9.53
N ASN A 83 -0.19 -10.08 9.21
CA ASN A 83 1.04 -10.04 10.00
C ASN A 83 0.85 -9.03 11.14
N GLY A 84 0.20 -9.45 12.22
CA GLY A 84 -0.13 -8.56 13.33
C GLY A 84 1.10 -7.87 13.93
N LYS A 85 1.06 -6.53 14.02
CA LYS A 85 1.80 -5.75 15.01
C LYS A 85 0.81 -4.86 15.75
N SER A 86 0.84 -4.92 17.08
CA SER A 86 -0.03 -4.19 17.99
C SER A 86 0.15 -2.68 17.88
N GLN A 87 -0.86 -1.96 17.39
CA GLN A 87 -1.06 -0.54 17.72
C GLN A 87 -2.58 -0.24 17.73
N ARG A 88 -3.38 -1.01 18.48
CA ARG A 88 -4.65 -0.47 18.98
C ARG A 88 -4.31 0.38 20.18
N ASN A 89 -4.44 1.71 20.05
CA ASN A 89 -4.50 2.69 21.14
C ASN A 89 -3.86 2.24 22.45
N LEU A 90 -2.52 2.12 22.48
CA LEU A 90 -1.82 2.29 23.75
C LEU A 90 -1.85 3.79 23.99
N GLY A 91 -2.74 4.23 24.89
CA GLY A 91 -2.79 5.62 25.31
C GLY A 91 -1.38 6.14 25.58
N ASN A 92 -1.04 7.24 24.92
CA ASN A 92 0.03 8.17 25.31
C ASN A 92 1.34 7.51 25.76
N SER A 93 2.08 6.79 24.88
CA SER A 93 3.52 6.56 25.09
C SER A 93 4.22 5.90 23.90
N TRP A 94 4.12 6.47 22.70
CA TRP A 94 5.15 6.22 21.67
C TRP A 94 5.43 7.54 20.97
N SER A 95 6.49 8.23 21.41
CA SER A 95 7.14 9.26 20.63
C SER A 95 7.68 8.58 19.38
N ALA A 96 7.10 8.89 18.22
CA ALA A 96 7.75 8.59 16.96
C ALA A 96 9.06 9.41 16.97
N ASP A 97 10.18 8.72 17.16
CA ASP A 97 11.47 9.28 16.78
C ASP A 97 11.34 9.66 15.30
N SER A 98 11.62 10.93 15.07
CA SER A 98 11.81 11.57 13.79
C SER A 98 12.84 10.78 12.99
N ASP A 99 12.40 9.92 12.08
CA ASP A 99 13.14 9.51 10.87
C ASP A 99 12.25 8.59 10.01
N ILE A 100 11.34 9.20 9.26
CA ILE A 100 10.95 8.71 7.93
C ILE A 100 10.68 9.89 7.00
#